data_AF-A0A2V8TUX4-F1
#
_entry.id   AF-A0A2V8TUX4-F1
#
_cell.length_a   1.000
_cell.length_b   1.000
_cell.length_c   1.000
_cell.angle_alpha   90.00
_cell.angle_beta   90.00
_cell.angle_gamma   90.00
#
_symmetry.space_group_name_H-M   'P 1'
#
loop_
_entity.id
_entity.type
_entity.pdbx_description
1 polymer ?
#
loop_
_entity_poly.entity_id
_entity_poly.type
_entity_poly.pdbx_seq_one_letter_code
_entity_poly.pdbx_strand_id
1 'polypeptide(L)' 'MLDGPIPEALTFDDVLLLPARSEIVPGRVDVTTQLTRNIRLNIPLV' A
#
# COMPACT_ATOMS: atom_id res chain seq x y z
N MET A 1 -18.24 -9.27 -26.59
CA MET A 1 -16.89 -9.80 -26.33
C MET A 1 -16.12 -8.65 -25.69
N LEU A 2 -15.23 -8.86 -24.72
CA LEU A 2 -14.44 -7.74 -24.22
C LEU A 2 -13.49 -7.31 -25.35
N ASP A 3 -13.69 -6.11 -25.86
CA ASP A 3 -12.97 -5.58 -27.02
C ASP A 3 -11.66 -4.91 -26.56
N GLY A 4 -10.63 -5.71 -26.30
CA GLY A 4 -9.28 -5.24 -25.99
C GLY A 4 -8.42 -6.27 -25.24
N PRO A 5 -7.07 -6.19 -25.31
CA PRO A 5 -6.21 -7.06 -24.51
C PRO A 5 -6.39 -6.75 -23.02
N ILE A 6 -6.56 -7.81 -22.22
CA ILE A 6 -6.57 -7.70 -20.76
C ILE A 6 -5.15 -7.32 -20.31
N PRO A 7 -4.96 -6.23 -19.53
CA PRO A 7 -3.65 -5.87 -19.01
C PRO A 7 -3.06 -6.96 -18.11
N GLU A 8 -1.74 -7.07 -18.10
CA GLU A 8 -1.01 -7.87 -17.11
C GLU A 8 -1.33 -7.38 -15.68
N ALA A 9 -1.48 -8.32 -14.76
CA ALA A 9 -1.73 -8.06 -13.34
C ALA A 9 -0.64 -8.77 -12.52
N LEU A 10 -0.01 -8.02 -11.61
CA LEU A 10 1.09 -8.51 -10.77
C LEU A 10 0.59 -8.87 -9.36
N THR A 11 1.15 -9.92 -8.78
CA THR A 11 0.99 -10.30 -7.37
C THR A 11 2.15 -9.78 -6.52
N PHE A 12 2.12 -10.04 -5.21
CA PHE A 12 3.18 -9.62 -4.27
C PHE A 12 4.56 -10.19 -4.63
N ASP A 13 4.62 -11.43 -5.09
CA ASP A 13 5.88 -12.12 -5.39
C ASP A 13 6.53 -11.65 -6.71
N ASP A 14 5.81 -10.89 -7.54
CA ASP A 14 6.32 -10.37 -8.80
C ASP A 14 7.11 -9.06 -8.61
N VAL A 15 7.07 -8.45 -7.42
CA VAL A 15 7.56 -7.08 -7.19
C VAL A 15 8.40 -6.93 -5.94
N LEU A 16 9.31 -5.94 -5.98
CA LEU A 16 10.06 -5.47 -4.83
C LEU A 16 9.93 -3.94 -4.70
N LEU A 17 9.88 -3.45 -3.47
CA LEU A 17 9.97 -2.00 -3.20
C LEU A 17 11.42 -1.53 -3.36
N LEU A 18 11.62 -0.47 -4.15
CA LEU A 18 12.92 0.17 -4.28
C LEU A 18 13.19 1.09 -3.07
N PRO A 19 14.32 0.96 -2.37
CA PRO A 19 14.68 1.86 -1.28
C PRO A 19 14.84 3.32 -1.75
N ALA A 20 14.50 4.26 -0.86
CA ALA A 20 14.71 5.68 -1.05
C ALA A 20 15.44 6.31 0.15
N ARG A 21 16.08 7.47 -0.08
CA ARG A 21 16.68 8.26 1.01
C ARG A 21 15.59 8.63 2.03
N SER A 22 15.81 8.30 3.29
CA SER A 22 14.87 8.61 4.39
C SER A 22 15.57 9.38 5.51
N GLU A 23 14.95 10.44 6.00
CA GLU A 23 15.33 11.16 7.23
C GLU A 23 14.56 10.65 8.47
N ILE A 24 13.60 9.74 8.26
CA ILE A 24 12.73 9.20 9.31
C ILE A 24 13.17 7.77 9.65
N VAL A 25 13.26 7.49 10.95
CA VAL A 25 13.48 6.12 11.46
C VAL A 25 12.15 5.37 11.61
N PRO A 26 12.11 4.04 11.45
CA PRO A 26 10.86 3.27 11.44
C PRO A 26 9.96 3.50 12.66
N GLY A 27 10.54 3.62 13.86
CA GLY A 27 9.77 3.87 15.10
C GLY A 27 9.13 5.26 15.21
N ARG A 28 9.34 6.14 14.22
CA ARG A 28 8.73 7.49 14.16
C ARG A 28 7.76 7.67 13.00
N VAL A 29 7.47 6.62 12.24
CA VAL A 29 6.50 6.67 11.13
C VAL A 29 5.08 6.69 11.71
N ASP A 30 4.22 7.57 11.18
CA ASP A 30 2.79 7.56 11.48
C ASP A 30 2.10 6.45 10.68
N VAL A 31 1.51 5.48 11.38
CA VAL A 31 0.80 4.33 10.81
C VAL A 31 -0.72 4.46 10.94
N THR A 32 -1.24 5.62 11.32
CA THR A 32 -2.67 5.87 11.35
C THR A 32 -3.27 5.79 9.95
N THR A 33 -4.46 5.19 9.83
CA THR A 33 -5.11 4.98 8.52
C THR A 33 -6.63 5.14 8.61
N GLN A 34 -7.29 5.17 7.45
CA GLN A 34 -8.73 5.33 7.31
C GLN A 34 -9.35 3.99 6.87
N LEU A 35 -10.18 3.38 7.72
CA LEU A 35 -10.88 2.12 7.41
C LEU A 35 -12.11 2.38 6.52
N THR A 36 -12.91 3.38 6.89
CA THR A 36 -14.08 3.85 6.11
C THR A 36 -14.09 5.38 6.12
N ARG A 37 -15.00 6.02 5.37
CA ARG A 37 -15.13 7.50 5.32
C ARG A 37 -15.11 8.18 6.70
N ASN A 38 -15.67 7.51 7.72
CA ASN A 38 -15.87 8.09 9.05
C ASN A 38 -15.11 7.33 10.17
N ILE A 39 -14.39 6.26 9.86
CA ILE A 39 -13.69 5.42 10.87
C ILE A 39 -12.18 5.41 10.62
N ARG A 40 -11.42 5.89 11.60
CA ARG A 40 -9.94 5.87 11.62
C ARG A 40 -9.40 4.76 12.49
N LEU A 41 -8.24 4.22 12.12
CA LEU A 41 -7.49 3.23 12.89
C LEU A 41 -6.12 3.79 13.27
N ASN A 42 -5.61 3.38 14.43
CA ASN A 42 -4.25 3.72 14.85
C ASN A 42 -3.18 2.90 14.11
N ILE A 43 -3.53 1.72 13.60
CA ILE A 43 -2.67 0.83 12.79
C ILE A 43 -3.52 0.18 11.67
N PRO A 44 -2.95 -0.15 10.49
CA PRO A 44 -3.69 -0.71 9.36
C PRO A 44 -3.87 -2.23 9.45
N LEU A 45 -4.45 -2.73 10.54
CA LEU A 45 -4.72 -4.16 10.76
C LEU A 45 -6.18 -4.36 11.20
N VAL A 46 -6.83 -5.41 10.69
CA VAL A 46 -8.22 -5.81 11.00
C VAL A 46 -8.26 -7.28 11.38
#